data_AF-A0AAV6GAY1-F1
#
_entry.id   AF-A0AAV6GAY1-F1
#
_cell.length_a   1.000
_cell.length_b   1.000
_cell.length_c   1.000
_cell.angle_alpha   90.00
_cell.angle_beta   90.00
_cell.angle_gamma   90.00
#
_symmetry.space_group_name_H-M   'P 1'
#
loop_
_entity.id
_entity.type
_entity.pdbx_description
1 polymer ?
#
loop_
_entity_poly.entity_id
_entity_poly.type
_entity_poly.pdbx_seq_one_letter_code
_entity_poly.pdbx_strand_id
1 'polypeptide(L)'
;MESESRQELTAKCNVTPRRGGLTSRNTLRRTPCSGGRRVNSSFKSPVQGASASQASPEREIEELKRKKDELDSQIALLQNEGMDIQELDQHIDLLHEYNDIKDIGQTLLGQLATLRGVTTRDLYSLFDLELED
;
A
#
# COMPACT_ATOMS: atom_id res chain seq x y z
N MET A 1 10.38 -38.47 45.89
CA MET A 1 9.11 -37.77 45.63
C MET A 1 9.43 -36.29 45.51
N GLU A 2 9.36 -35.66 44.36
CA GLU A 2 9.38 -36.20 42.99
C GLU A 2 9.87 -35.09 42.03
N SER A 3 10.37 -35.48 40.86
CA SER A 3 11.10 -34.58 39.94
C SER A 3 10.20 -34.00 38.84
N GLU A 4 10.81 -33.36 37.82
CA GLU A 4 10.18 -32.71 36.65
C GLU A 4 9.57 -31.34 36.97
N SER A 5 10.12 -30.19 36.57
CA SER A 5 10.94 -29.84 35.40
C SER A 5 10.30 -30.25 34.08
N ARG A 6 9.61 -29.31 33.43
CA ARG A 6 9.20 -29.42 32.01
C ARG A 6 9.69 -28.21 31.23
N GLN A 7 10.25 -28.51 30.06
CA GLN A 7 11.01 -27.58 29.23
C GLN A 7 10.11 -26.87 28.22
N GLU A 8 10.69 -25.90 27.52
CA GLU A 8 10.18 -25.38 26.25
C GLU A 8 9.90 -26.50 25.25
N LEU A 9 9.08 -26.22 24.22
CA LEU A 9 9.39 -26.64 22.85
C LEU A 9 8.55 -25.87 21.82
N THR A 10 9.21 -25.12 20.93
CA THR A 10 8.56 -24.41 19.82
C THR A 10 8.21 -25.38 18.69
N ALA A 11 6.92 -25.53 18.36
CA ALA A 11 6.47 -26.44 17.30
C ALA A 11 6.09 -25.67 16.01
N LYS A 12 7.08 -25.39 15.16
CA LYS A 12 6.83 -25.10 13.73
C LYS A 12 6.57 -26.41 12.99
N CYS A 13 5.44 -26.55 12.30
CA CYS A 13 5.29 -27.62 11.30
C CYS A 13 4.24 -27.25 10.23
N ASN A 14 4.68 -27.15 8.97
CA ASN A 14 3.82 -26.82 7.84
C ASN A 14 3.06 -28.07 7.38
N VAL A 15 1.72 -28.01 7.34
CA VAL A 15 0.88 -29.15 6.94
C VAL A 15 0.66 -29.16 5.42
N THR A 16 1.47 -29.93 4.69
CA THR A 16 1.26 -30.18 3.26
C THR A 16 0.38 -31.43 3.06
N PRO A 17 -0.76 -31.36 2.35
CA PRO A 17 -1.67 -32.49 2.19
C PRO A 17 -1.08 -33.60 1.30
N ARG A 18 -1.08 -34.83 1.81
CA ARG A 18 -0.48 -36.01 1.19
C ARG A 18 -1.49 -36.76 0.30
N ARG A 19 -1.36 -36.67 -1.02
CA ARG A 19 -2.16 -37.49 -1.96
C ARG A 19 -1.77 -38.98 -1.82
N GLY A 20 -2.77 -39.85 -1.67
CA GLY A 20 -2.58 -41.29 -1.50
C GLY A 20 -2.10 -42.01 -2.76
N GLY A 21 -1.69 -43.28 -2.59
CA GLY A 21 -1.22 -44.15 -3.67
C GLY A 21 -1.66 -45.61 -3.49
N LEU A 22 -0.95 -46.53 -4.17
CA LEU A 22 -1.32 -47.94 -4.45
C LEU A 22 -2.46 -48.05 -5.50
N THR A 23 -2.47 -49.02 -6.41
CA THR A 23 -1.45 -50.00 -6.85
C THR A 23 -0.87 -49.54 -8.22
N SER A 24 -0.21 -50.28 -9.12
CA SER A 24 0.17 -51.71 -9.23
C SER A 24 1.46 -51.85 -10.04
N ARG A 25 1.97 -53.08 -10.22
CA ARG A 25 3.28 -53.39 -10.85
C ARG A 25 3.11 -54.40 -12.00
N ASN A 26 2.65 -53.93 -13.17
CA ASN A 26 2.61 -54.76 -14.39
C ASN A 26 3.86 -54.58 -15.25
N THR A 27 4.29 -55.66 -15.89
CA THR A 27 5.53 -55.75 -16.65
C THR A 27 5.38 -55.36 -18.13
N LEU A 28 6.43 -54.74 -18.66
CA LEU A 28 6.87 -54.79 -20.06
C LEU A 28 5.79 -54.71 -21.17
N ARG A 29 5.58 -53.50 -21.70
CA ARG A 29 5.83 -53.24 -23.14
C ARG A 29 6.51 -51.87 -23.31
N ARG A 30 7.81 -51.88 -23.59
CA ARG A 30 8.47 -50.71 -24.21
C ARG A 30 7.93 -50.58 -25.63
N THR A 31 7.48 -49.39 -26.01
CA THR A 31 7.22 -49.06 -27.42
C THR A 31 8.53 -49.29 -28.21
N PRO A 32 8.52 -50.00 -29.34
CA PRO A 32 9.70 -50.06 -30.20
C PRO A 32 9.98 -48.64 -30.72
N CYS A 33 11.22 -48.17 -30.56
CA CYS A 33 11.64 -46.86 -31.06
C CYS A 33 11.73 -46.89 -32.59
N SER A 34 10.59 -46.75 -33.25
CA SER A 34 10.52 -46.42 -34.69
C SER A 34 11.40 -45.21 -34.95
N GLY A 35 12.16 -45.24 -36.06
CA GLY A 35 13.30 -44.35 -36.30
C GLY A 35 12.94 -42.87 -36.30
N GLY A 36 13.03 -42.24 -35.13
CA GLY A 36 12.87 -40.80 -34.96
C GLY A 36 13.91 -40.05 -35.76
N ARG A 37 13.51 -39.51 -36.91
CA ARG A 37 14.38 -38.69 -37.76
C ARG A 37 14.92 -37.53 -36.92
N ARG A 38 16.22 -37.22 -37.03
CA ARG A 38 16.82 -36.06 -36.34
C ARG A 38 16.07 -34.79 -36.77
N VAL A 39 15.25 -34.24 -35.88
CA VAL A 39 14.58 -32.94 -36.06
C VAL A 39 15.60 -31.82 -35.84
N ASN A 40 16.57 -31.74 -36.75
CA ASN A 40 17.60 -30.70 -36.77
C ASN A 40 17.06 -29.40 -37.36
N SER A 41 15.88 -29.00 -36.90
CA SER A 41 15.26 -27.71 -37.16
C SER A 41 15.79 -26.71 -36.13
N SER A 42 16.60 -25.75 -36.59
CA SER A 42 16.98 -24.58 -35.79
C SER A 42 15.73 -23.94 -35.18
N PHE A 43 15.78 -23.58 -33.89
CA PHE A 43 14.65 -22.98 -33.19
C PHE A 43 14.23 -21.68 -33.89
N LYS A 44 13.12 -21.74 -34.64
CA LYS A 44 12.50 -20.56 -35.24
C LYS A 44 11.75 -19.82 -34.14
N SER A 45 12.47 -18.98 -33.41
CA SER A 45 11.89 -18.01 -32.50
C SER A 45 10.82 -17.20 -33.26
N PRO A 46 9.60 -17.03 -32.71
CA PRO A 46 8.60 -16.20 -33.35
C PRO A 46 9.09 -14.75 -33.48
N VAL A 47 9.22 -14.30 -34.73
CA VAL A 47 8.87 -12.97 -35.25
C VAL A 47 9.24 -11.77 -34.33
N GLN A 48 10.18 -10.88 -34.62
CA GLN A 48 10.88 -10.55 -35.88
C GLN A 48 9.97 -10.45 -37.12
N GLY A 49 9.09 -9.45 -37.10
CA GLY A 49 8.25 -9.05 -38.24
C GLY A 49 7.30 -7.93 -37.85
N ALA A 50 6.97 -7.07 -38.83
CA ALA A 50 6.09 -5.91 -38.71
C ALA A 50 6.49 -4.83 -37.67
N SER A 51 7.27 -3.85 -38.13
CA SER A 51 7.15 -2.42 -37.74
C SER A 51 6.84 -2.11 -36.27
N ALA A 52 7.72 -2.53 -35.36
CA ALA A 52 7.98 -1.69 -34.20
C ALA A 52 8.59 -0.38 -34.75
N SER A 53 7.86 0.73 -34.65
CA SER A 53 8.35 2.05 -35.02
C SER A 53 9.49 2.44 -34.07
N GLN A 54 10.71 2.11 -34.47
CA GLN A 54 11.94 2.38 -33.70
C GLN A 54 12.16 3.90 -33.60
N ALA A 55 11.54 4.53 -32.60
CA ALA A 55 12.21 5.60 -31.91
C ALA A 55 13.55 5.02 -31.42
N SER A 56 14.66 5.51 -31.94
CA SER A 56 16.00 5.06 -31.49
C SER A 56 16.07 5.26 -29.97
N PRO A 57 16.66 4.34 -29.18
CA PRO A 57 16.64 4.44 -27.72
C PRO A 57 17.25 5.76 -27.21
N GLU A 58 18.16 6.37 -27.96
CA GLU A 58 18.70 7.70 -27.67
C GLU A 58 17.62 8.80 -27.72
N ARG A 59 16.67 8.71 -28.67
CA ARG A 59 15.55 9.67 -28.81
C ARG A 59 14.56 9.52 -27.66
N GLU A 60 14.24 8.30 -27.27
CA GLU A 60 13.37 8.06 -26.11
C GLU A 60 14.03 8.58 -24.82
N ILE A 61 15.34 8.40 -24.67
CA ILE A 61 16.13 8.97 -23.57
C ILE A 61 16.13 10.52 -23.63
N GLU A 62 16.24 11.15 -24.80
CA GLU A 62 16.11 12.62 -24.92
C GLU A 62 14.71 13.12 -24.59
N GLU A 63 13.65 12.44 -25.04
CA GLU A 63 12.27 12.80 -24.70
C GLU A 63 11.98 12.64 -23.21
N LEU A 64 12.47 11.57 -22.57
CA LEU A 64 12.34 11.35 -21.13
C LEU A 64 13.11 12.39 -20.32
N LYS A 65 14.30 12.83 -20.78
CA LYS A 65 15.03 13.95 -20.18
C LYS A 65 14.22 15.25 -20.26
N ARG A 66 13.76 15.65 -21.46
CA ARG A 66 12.94 16.86 -21.62
C ARG A 66 11.68 16.84 -20.76
N LYS A 67 11.01 15.68 -20.63
CA LYS A 67 9.85 15.50 -19.74
C LYS A 67 10.24 15.63 -18.26
N LYS A 68 11.42 15.16 -17.85
CA LYS A 68 11.96 15.39 -16.50
C LYS A 68 12.27 16.86 -16.27
N ASP A 69 13.00 17.51 -17.18
CA ASP A 69 13.43 18.92 -17.02
C ASP A 69 12.22 19.87 -16.94
N GLU A 70 11.16 19.58 -17.71
CA GLU A 70 9.84 20.25 -17.64
C GLU A 70 9.16 20.02 -16.28
N LEU A 71 9.07 18.77 -15.80
CA LEU A 71 8.45 18.45 -14.51
C LEU A 71 9.22 19.03 -13.32
N ASP A 72 10.56 19.00 -13.35
CA ASP A 72 11.42 19.64 -12.33
C ASP A 72 11.18 21.16 -12.31
N SER A 73 10.96 21.78 -13.48
CA SER A 73 10.63 23.21 -13.59
C SER A 73 9.24 23.54 -13.04
N GLN A 74 8.24 22.68 -13.29
CA GLN A 74 6.90 22.83 -12.72
C GLN A 74 6.92 22.65 -11.19
N ILE A 75 7.67 21.68 -10.66
CA ILE A 75 7.87 21.49 -9.21
C ILE A 75 8.50 22.73 -8.58
N ALA A 76 9.53 23.31 -9.21
CA ALA A 76 10.18 24.52 -8.71
C ALA A 76 9.24 25.75 -8.68
N LEU A 77 8.31 25.86 -9.64
CA LEU A 77 7.27 26.90 -9.62
C LEU A 77 6.29 26.69 -8.46
N LEU A 78 5.73 25.48 -8.31
CA LEU A 78 4.78 25.16 -7.23
C LEU A 78 5.39 25.36 -5.84
N GLN A 79 6.67 25.01 -5.65
CA GLN A 79 7.41 25.27 -4.41
C GLN A 79 7.61 26.77 -4.15
N ASN A 80 7.89 27.56 -5.19
CA ASN A 80 8.03 29.02 -5.08
C ASN A 80 6.67 29.75 -4.91
N GLU A 81 5.56 29.10 -5.25
CA GLU A 81 4.19 29.54 -4.93
C GLU A 81 3.78 29.21 -3.48
N GLY A 82 4.64 28.55 -2.70
CA GLY A 82 4.39 28.21 -1.29
C GLY A 82 3.64 26.90 -1.08
N MET A 83 3.43 26.08 -2.11
CA MET A 83 2.83 24.75 -1.96
C MET A 83 3.86 23.71 -1.48
N ASP A 84 4.36 23.89 -0.26
CA ASP A 84 5.14 22.84 0.42
C ASP A 84 4.19 21.85 1.13
N ILE A 85 4.50 20.56 0.98
CA ILE A 85 3.74 19.46 1.58
C ILE A 85 3.86 19.52 3.12
N GLN A 86 5.01 19.99 3.63
CA GLN A 86 5.23 20.07 5.06
C GLN A 86 4.29 21.07 5.76
N GLU A 87 3.83 22.13 5.08
CA GLU A 87 2.86 23.08 5.64
C GLU A 87 1.46 22.47 5.75
N LEU A 88 1.08 21.57 4.82
CA LEU A 88 -0.20 20.87 4.86
C LEU A 88 -0.31 19.91 6.04
N ASP A 89 0.73 19.10 6.30
CA ASP A 89 0.77 18.20 7.46
C ASP A 89 0.69 19.00 8.77
N GLN A 90 1.43 20.10 8.89
CA GLN A 90 1.37 21.01 10.04
C GLN A 90 -0.03 21.63 10.23
N HIS A 91 -0.73 21.97 9.14
CA HIS A 91 -2.09 22.50 9.22
C HIS A 91 -3.11 21.44 9.64
N ILE A 92 -2.92 20.19 9.21
CA ILE A 92 -3.74 19.04 9.64
C ILE A 92 -3.57 18.79 11.15
N ASP A 93 -2.32 18.78 11.65
CA ASP A 93 -2.04 18.63 13.09
C ASP A 93 -2.69 19.76 13.93
N LEU A 94 -2.56 21.02 13.49
CA LEU A 94 -3.19 22.17 14.16
C LEU A 94 -4.72 22.12 14.14
N LEU A 95 -5.33 21.64 13.06
CA LEU A 95 -6.77 21.41 12.99
C LEU A 95 -7.22 20.30 13.95
N HIS A 96 -6.42 19.25 14.13
CA HIS A 96 -6.72 18.22 15.12
C HIS A 96 -6.59 18.75 16.55
N GLU A 97 -5.52 19.46 16.91
CA GLU A 97 -5.35 20.06 18.24
C GLU A 97 -6.47 21.06 18.58
N TYR A 98 -6.87 21.92 17.63
CA TYR A 98 -8.01 22.82 17.79
C TYR A 98 -9.33 22.05 18.04
N ASN A 99 -9.62 21.01 17.26
CA ASN A 99 -10.87 20.25 17.41
C ASN A 99 -10.90 19.47 18.72
N ASP A 100 -9.80 18.85 19.15
CA ASP A 100 -9.71 18.14 20.44
C ASP A 100 -9.98 19.10 21.61
N ILE A 101 -9.38 20.30 21.61
CA ILE A 101 -9.60 21.32 22.64
C ILE A 101 -11.05 21.82 22.60
N LYS A 102 -11.62 22.03 21.41
CA LYS A 102 -13.02 22.45 21.20
C LYS A 102 -14.01 21.43 21.75
N ASP A 103 -13.86 20.15 21.42
CA ASP A 103 -14.78 19.08 21.85
C ASP A 103 -14.70 18.83 23.36
N ILE A 104 -13.50 18.93 23.95
CA ILE A 104 -13.34 18.96 25.42
C ILE A 104 -14.08 20.18 26.01
N GLY A 105 -13.89 21.36 25.43
CA GLY A 105 -14.57 22.60 25.83
C GLY A 105 -16.09 22.48 25.80
N GLN A 106 -16.66 21.99 24.70
CA GLN A 106 -18.11 21.80 24.54
C GLN A 106 -18.65 20.72 25.50
N THR A 107 -17.89 19.65 25.73
CA THR A 107 -18.26 18.60 26.71
C THR A 107 -18.36 19.19 28.12
N LEU A 108 -17.38 20.00 28.53
CA LEU A 108 -17.39 20.69 29.82
C LEU A 108 -18.51 21.74 29.90
N LEU A 109 -18.77 22.47 28.81
CA LEU A 109 -19.82 23.49 28.73
C LEU A 109 -21.24 22.89 28.84
N GLY A 110 -21.48 21.74 28.20
CA GLY A 110 -22.73 20.99 28.33
C GLY A 110 -22.96 20.41 29.72
N GLN A 111 -21.91 19.91 30.38
CA GLN A 111 -21.96 19.50 31.79
C GLN A 111 -22.24 20.70 32.71
N LEU A 112 -21.60 21.85 32.48
CA LEU A 112 -21.80 23.07 33.26
C LEU A 112 -23.21 23.65 33.10
N ALA A 113 -23.77 23.60 31.88
CA ALA A 113 -25.16 23.98 31.61
C ALA A 113 -26.13 23.09 32.41
N THR A 114 -25.92 21.77 32.36
CA THR A 114 -26.71 20.77 33.09
C THR A 114 -26.64 20.98 34.61
N LEU A 115 -25.45 21.23 35.16
CA LEU A 115 -25.25 21.47 36.60
C LEU A 115 -25.85 22.80 37.09
N ARG A 116 -25.91 23.83 36.24
CA ARG A 116 -26.49 25.15 36.57
C ARG A 116 -27.98 25.27 36.23
N GLY A 117 -28.55 24.34 35.47
CA GLY A 117 -29.93 24.41 34.98
C GLY A 117 -30.18 25.53 33.95
N VAL A 118 -29.13 25.99 33.27
CA VAL A 118 -29.19 27.02 32.21
C VAL A 118 -29.03 26.39 30.83
N THR A 119 -29.35 27.10 29.75
CA THR A 119 -29.06 26.60 28.41
C THR A 119 -27.57 26.77 28.09
N THR A 120 -27.05 25.97 27.15
CA THR A 120 -25.69 26.18 26.63
C THR A 120 -25.54 27.57 26.01
N ARG A 121 -26.54 28.06 25.27
CA ARG A 121 -26.57 29.42 24.68
C ARG A 121 -26.34 30.53 25.71
N ASP A 122 -26.89 30.39 26.91
CA ASP A 122 -26.68 31.36 28.00
C ASP A 122 -25.22 31.36 28.48
N LEU A 123 -24.55 30.20 28.44
CA LEU A 123 -23.13 30.09 28.77
C LEU A 123 -22.22 30.58 27.65
N TYR A 124 -22.54 30.35 26.37
CA TYR A 124 -21.79 30.96 25.26
C TYR A 124 -21.73 32.49 25.41
N SER A 125 -22.89 33.10 25.67
CA SER A 125 -23.03 34.55 25.91
C SER A 125 -22.34 35.04 27.21
N LEU A 126 -22.05 34.14 28.15
CA LEU A 126 -21.36 34.43 29.42
C LEU A 126 -19.83 34.32 29.30
N PHE A 127 -19.34 33.49 28.38
CA PHE A 127 -17.93 33.23 28.14
C PHE A 127 -17.38 33.94 26.88
N ASP A 128 -18.17 34.82 26.27
CA ASP A 128 -17.84 35.56 25.04
C ASP A 128 -17.51 34.63 23.85
N LEU A 129 -18.28 33.54 23.74
CA LEU A 129 -18.16 32.53 22.68
C LEU A 129 -19.22 32.75 21.60
N GLU A 130 -18.79 32.77 20.34
CA GLU A 130 -19.68 32.82 19.18
C GLU A 130 -20.34 31.45 18.93
N LEU A 131 -21.56 31.46 18.35
CA LEU A 131 -22.38 30.28 18.06
C LEU A 131 -22.34 29.86 16.58
N GLU A 132 -21.70 30.69 15.76
CA GLU A 132 -21.35 30.42 14.36
C GLU A 132 -19.81 30.36 14.31
N ASP A 133 -19.27 29.46 13.47
CA ASP A 133 -17.87 29.02 13.43
C ASP A 133 -17.54 28.52 12.02
#